data_AF-A0A969N550-F1
#
_entry.id   AF-A0A969N550-F1
#
_cell.length_a   1.000
_cell.length_b   1.000
_cell.length_c   1.000
_cell.angle_alpha   90.00
_cell.angle_beta   90.00
_cell.angle_gamma   90.00
#
_symmetry.space_group_name_H-M   'P 1'
#
loop_
_entity.id
_entity.type
_entity.pdbx_description
1 polymer ?
#
loop_
_entity_poly.entity_id
_entity_poly.type
_entity_poly.pdbx_seq_one_letter_code
_entity_poly.pdbx_strand_id
1 'polypeptide(L)'
;MPLWLTEHGQAVPLSRAPQPITTAQPSTALSIGSEANLPEHLLSAVDARLKLPSTANFVAQPVLDAANQLVSTSAIPALPGLGHADQFLPAQDAFAPLRLVIKLSERRVYIYKKEQVKTSFPVAIGRSGWETPTGKYTVIQMQHDPIWQHPFTGELVPPGSDNPLGARWIGFWTDGTNYIGFHGTPNEASVGQPASHGCVRMYNRDVIQLFEMVQIGTTVEVVP
;
A
#
# COMPACT_ATOMS: atom_id res chain seq x y z
N MET A 1 -43.45 3.33 -27.23
CA MET A 1 -42.61 2.26 -27.80
C MET A 1 -41.25 2.85 -28.12
N PRO A 2 -40.15 2.08 -28.02
CA PRO A 2 -40.03 0.69 -27.51
C PRO A 2 -40.23 0.64 -25.97
N LEU A 3 -40.80 -0.41 -25.33
CA LEU A 3 -40.43 -1.85 -25.19
C LEU A 3 -39.22 -2.04 -24.25
N TRP A 4 -39.39 -2.39 -22.95
CA TRP A 4 -39.87 -3.67 -22.33
C TRP A 4 -38.86 -4.84 -22.50
N LEU A 5 -38.79 -5.85 -21.62
CA LEU A 5 -39.66 -6.18 -20.47
C LEU A 5 -39.00 -5.86 -19.10
N THR A 6 -38.69 -6.88 -18.31
CA THR A 6 -38.30 -6.90 -16.89
C THR A 6 -37.25 -8.03 -16.69
N GLU A 7 -36.69 -8.43 -15.54
CA GLU A 7 -37.17 -8.70 -14.15
C GLU A 7 -36.00 -8.50 -13.14
N HIS A 8 -36.16 -8.49 -11.81
CA HIS A 8 -37.34 -8.59 -10.93
C HIS A 8 -37.44 -7.32 -10.03
N GLY A 9 -38.43 -7.27 -9.12
CA GLY A 9 -38.48 -6.29 -8.02
C GLY A 9 -38.66 -6.93 -6.64
N GLN A 10 -37.74 -6.67 -5.70
CA GLN A 10 -37.95 -6.88 -4.26
C GLN A 10 -37.10 -5.88 -3.46
N ALA A 11 -37.74 -5.13 -2.57
CA ALA A 11 -37.03 -4.25 -1.63
C ALA A 11 -36.54 -5.07 -0.44
N VAL A 12 -35.24 -5.02 -0.15
CA VAL A 12 -34.64 -5.66 1.03
C VAL A 12 -34.71 -4.68 2.22
N PRO A 13 -35.27 -5.07 3.37
CA PRO A 13 -35.36 -4.18 4.53
C PRO A 13 -34.00 -3.99 5.23
N LEU A 14 -33.79 -2.81 5.81
CA LEU A 14 -32.59 -2.45 6.55
C LEU A 14 -32.38 -3.35 7.77
N SER A 15 -31.36 -4.22 7.70
CA SER A 15 -31.02 -5.15 8.78
C SER A 15 -29.84 -4.66 9.64
N ARG A 16 -30.18 -4.06 10.78
CA ARG A 16 -29.57 -4.22 12.11
C ARG A 16 -28.04 -3.98 12.28
N ALA A 17 -27.71 -3.08 13.21
CA ALA A 17 -26.33 -2.77 13.60
C ALA A 17 -25.53 -3.98 14.12
N PRO A 18 -24.19 -4.02 13.88
CA PRO A 18 -23.33 -5.14 14.28
C PRO A 18 -23.19 -5.25 15.81
N GLN A 19 -23.13 -6.50 16.29
CA GLN A 19 -22.88 -6.83 17.70
C GLN A 19 -21.38 -7.09 17.94
N PRO A 20 -20.86 -6.86 19.16
CA PRO A 20 -19.44 -7.09 19.46
C PRO A 20 -19.06 -8.58 19.41
N ILE A 21 -17.87 -8.85 18.91
CA ILE A 21 -17.33 -10.19 18.69
C ILE A 21 -16.81 -10.76 20.03
N THR A 22 -17.27 -11.95 20.42
CA THR A 22 -16.76 -12.67 21.59
C THR A 22 -15.58 -13.57 21.23
N THR A 23 -14.64 -13.73 22.17
CA THR A 23 -13.38 -14.47 22.01
C THR A 23 -13.57 -15.98 21.80
N ALA A 24 -12.87 -16.53 20.82
CA ALA A 24 -12.79 -17.98 20.60
C ALA A 24 -11.63 -18.62 21.40
N GLN A 25 -11.89 -19.80 21.99
CA GLN A 25 -10.87 -20.66 22.62
C GLN A 25 -10.22 -21.61 21.59
N PRO A 26 -9.00 -22.13 21.85
CA PRO A 26 -8.31 -23.00 20.91
C PRO A 26 -8.88 -24.42 20.89
N SER A 27 -9.04 -25.00 19.69
CA SER A 27 -9.38 -26.41 19.52
C SER A 27 -8.13 -27.29 19.39
N THR A 28 -8.17 -28.44 20.05
CA THR A 28 -7.21 -29.54 19.92
C THR A 28 -7.39 -30.28 18.59
N ALA A 29 -6.31 -30.86 18.05
CA ALA A 29 -6.35 -31.81 16.94
C ALA A 29 -5.58 -33.08 17.31
N LEU A 30 -6.21 -34.25 17.13
CA LEU A 30 -5.57 -35.56 17.28
C LEU A 30 -4.91 -36.02 15.96
N SER A 31 -3.99 -36.98 16.09
CA SER A 31 -3.12 -37.49 15.02
C SER A 31 -3.69 -38.72 14.29
N ILE A 32 -3.50 -38.78 12.97
CA ILE A 32 -3.16 -39.93 12.09
C ILE A 32 -2.78 -39.34 10.71
N GLY A 33 -1.89 -39.88 9.87
CA GLY A 33 -1.01 -41.04 9.98
C GLY A 33 -0.92 -41.83 8.66
N SER A 34 0.11 -41.60 7.83
CA SER A 34 0.52 -42.53 6.74
C SER A 34 1.95 -42.26 6.25
N GLU A 35 2.70 -43.32 5.96
CA GLU A 35 4.14 -43.33 5.71
C GLU A 35 4.57 -43.01 4.26
N ALA A 36 5.82 -42.57 4.10
CA ALA A 36 6.62 -42.82 2.91
C ALA A 36 8.10 -43.02 3.31
N ASN A 37 8.77 -44.00 2.69
CA ASN A 37 9.98 -44.64 3.19
C ASN A 37 11.23 -44.30 2.33
N LEU A 38 12.40 -44.11 2.94
CA LEU A 38 13.69 -43.91 2.27
C LEU A 38 14.83 -44.62 3.07
N PRO A 39 15.67 -45.47 2.43
CA PRO A 39 16.78 -46.16 3.09
C PRO A 39 18.13 -45.42 2.97
N GLU A 40 19.03 -45.66 3.93
CA GLU A 40 20.40 -45.12 3.98
C GLU A 40 21.48 -46.05 3.38
N HIS A 41 22.68 -45.47 3.24
CA HIS A 41 24.02 -46.06 3.01
C HIS A 41 24.41 -46.50 1.59
N LEU A 42 25.49 -45.89 1.09
CA LEU A 42 26.79 -46.58 0.98
C LEU A 42 27.96 -45.59 0.82
N LEU A 43 29.07 -45.88 1.51
CA LEU A 43 30.35 -45.14 1.44
C LEU A 43 31.26 -45.75 0.36
N SER A 44 32.06 -44.92 -0.32
CA SER A 44 33.31 -45.36 -0.94
C SER A 44 34.27 -44.18 -1.13
N ALA A 45 35.55 -44.39 -0.82
CA ALA A 45 36.63 -43.41 -0.96
C ALA A 45 37.53 -43.76 -2.16
N VAL A 46 38.26 -42.77 -2.70
CA VAL A 46 39.60 -42.97 -3.27
C VAL A 46 40.50 -41.74 -3.05
N ASP A 47 41.81 -41.97 -3.04
CA ASP A 47 42.87 -41.04 -2.65
C ASP A 47 43.19 -39.90 -3.64
N ALA A 48 43.78 -38.83 -3.10
CA ALA A 48 44.88 -38.13 -3.77
C ALA A 48 45.86 -37.50 -2.74
N ARG A 49 47.00 -38.17 -2.50
CA ARG A 49 48.16 -37.61 -1.77
C ARG A 49 49.08 -36.88 -2.75
N LEU A 50 49.47 -35.65 -2.43
CA LEU A 50 50.78 -35.09 -2.82
C LEU A 50 51.39 -34.33 -1.63
N LYS A 51 52.72 -34.17 -1.67
CA LYS A 51 53.58 -34.10 -0.47
C LYS A 51 54.79 -33.19 -0.74
N LEU A 52 55.44 -32.74 0.35
CA LEU A 52 56.79 -32.11 0.42
C LEU A 52 56.83 -30.56 0.28
N PRO A 53 57.85 -29.87 0.84
CA PRO A 53 58.66 -30.22 2.03
C PRO A 53 58.83 -29.07 3.05
N SER A 54 59.49 -29.39 4.17
CA SER A 54 59.89 -28.46 5.24
C SER A 54 61.35 -28.04 5.13
N THR A 55 61.62 -26.75 5.36
CA THR A 55 62.89 -26.13 5.82
C THR A 55 62.54 -24.76 6.46
N ALA A 56 63.19 -24.22 7.49
CA ALA A 56 64.08 -24.76 8.51
C ALA A 56 64.12 -23.74 9.68
N ASN A 57 64.59 -24.14 10.87
CA ASN A 57 64.64 -23.29 12.07
C ASN A 57 65.53 -22.05 11.89
N PHE A 58 65.17 -20.92 12.54
CA PHE A 58 66.15 -19.99 13.10
C PHE A 58 65.68 -19.43 14.47
N VAL A 59 66.65 -18.97 15.27
CA VAL A 59 66.57 -18.83 16.74
C VAL A 59 66.22 -17.39 17.18
N ALA A 60 65.85 -17.23 18.45
CA ALA A 60 65.13 -16.09 19.01
C ALA A 60 65.95 -14.83 19.38
N GLN A 61 65.17 -13.76 19.62
CA GLN A 61 65.43 -12.51 20.37
C GLN A 61 66.02 -11.29 19.64
N PRO A 62 65.73 -10.04 20.10
CA PRO A 62 64.71 -9.62 21.08
C PRO A 62 63.61 -8.69 20.49
N VAL A 63 62.40 -8.75 21.06
CA VAL A 63 61.22 -7.99 20.61
C VAL A 63 60.90 -6.84 21.59
N LEU A 64 61.87 -5.95 21.84
CA LEU A 64 61.69 -4.76 22.66
C LEU A 64 62.62 -3.63 22.16
N ASP A 65 62.08 -2.73 21.32
CA ASP A 65 62.55 -1.33 21.19
C ASP A 65 61.71 -0.52 20.18
N ALA A 66 61.13 -1.15 19.16
CA ALA A 66 60.40 -0.45 18.09
C ALA A 66 59.03 0.15 18.50
N ALA A 67 58.46 -0.24 19.64
CA ALA A 67 57.11 0.17 20.05
C ALA A 67 57.02 1.62 20.58
N ASN A 68 58.14 2.21 21.02
CA ASN A 68 58.15 3.52 21.69
C ASN A 68 58.41 4.73 20.77
N GLN A 69 58.48 4.53 19.45
CA GLN A 69 58.81 5.59 18.46
C GLN A 69 57.63 6.02 17.57
N LEU A 70 56.41 5.52 17.81
CA LEU A 70 55.21 5.90 17.04
C LEU A 70 54.11 6.55 17.88
N VAL A 71 54.38 6.90 19.14
CA VAL A 71 53.42 7.60 20.01
C VAL A 71 53.60 9.12 19.87
N SER A 72 53.42 9.65 18.65
CA SER A 72 53.41 11.08 18.39
C SER A 72 52.50 11.43 17.20
N THR A 73 51.63 12.41 17.42
CA THR A 73 50.69 13.01 16.45
C THR A 73 49.68 12.04 15.80
N SER A 74 48.61 11.75 16.55
CA SER A 74 47.27 11.51 15.98
C SER A 74 46.27 12.39 16.73
N ALA A 75 46.38 13.71 16.52
CA ALA A 75 45.37 14.65 16.96
C ALA A 75 44.15 14.48 16.05
N ILE A 76 43.11 13.79 16.53
CA ILE A 76 41.83 13.71 15.85
C ILE A 76 41.30 15.16 15.73
N PRO A 77 41.04 15.69 14.52
CA PRO A 77 40.46 17.01 14.39
C PRO A 77 39.09 17.01 15.07
N ALA A 78 38.85 17.95 15.97
CA ALA A 78 37.56 18.09 16.63
C ALA A 78 36.48 18.30 15.55
N LEU A 79 35.45 17.45 15.56
CA LEU A 79 34.29 17.64 14.69
C LEU A 79 33.67 19.02 14.99
N PRO A 80 33.31 19.81 13.97
CA PRO A 80 32.58 21.05 14.21
C PRO A 80 31.27 20.70 14.94
N GLY A 81 30.93 21.49 15.95
CA GLY A 81 29.66 21.34 16.66
C GLY A 81 28.50 21.41 15.66
N LEU A 82 27.50 20.53 15.82
CA LEU A 82 26.39 20.29 14.88
C LEU A 82 25.41 21.48 14.73
N GLY A 83 25.79 22.70 15.10
CA GLY A 83 24.93 23.88 15.11
C GLY A 83 23.70 23.72 16.01
N HIS A 84 22.64 24.45 15.69
CA HIS A 84 21.32 24.23 16.30
C HIS A 84 20.61 23.11 15.54
N ALA A 85 20.15 22.08 16.26
CA ALA A 85 19.44 20.94 15.67
C ALA A 85 18.22 21.38 14.83
N ASP A 86 17.58 22.49 15.19
CA ASP A 86 16.45 23.09 14.48
C ASP A 86 16.74 23.45 13.01
N GLN A 87 18.01 23.61 12.63
CA GLN A 87 18.44 23.85 11.24
C GLN A 87 18.44 22.57 10.39
N PHE A 88 18.45 21.39 11.03
CA PHE A 88 18.44 20.08 10.40
C PHE A 88 17.10 19.35 10.54
N LEU A 89 16.21 19.86 11.41
CA LEU A 89 14.81 19.47 11.40
C LEU A 89 14.15 20.06 10.15
N PRO A 90 13.47 19.25 9.30
CA PRO A 90 12.68 19.79 8.21
C PRO A 90 11.61 20.72 8.78
N ALA A 91 11.33 21.82 8.06
CA ALA A 91 10.33 22.80 8.47
C ALA A 91 9.03 22.09 8.89
N GLN A 92 8.45 22.46 10.04
CA GLN A 92 7.32 21.75 10.65
C GLN A 92 6.10 21.64 9.70
N ASP A 93 6.00 22.57 8.74
CA ASP A 93 5.00 22.61 7.68
C ASP A 93 5.21 21.61 6.53
N ALA A 94 6.39 20.99 6.41
CA ALA A 94 6.68 19.98 5.40
C ALA A 94 5.76 18.76 5.58
N PHE A 95 5.51 18.34 6.82
CA PHE A 95 4.76 17.14 7.19
C PHE A 95 3.27 17.35 7.50
N ALA A 96 2.74 18.56 7.33
CA ALA A 96 1.30 18.79 7.54
C ALA A 96 0.48 17.87 6.60
N PRO A 97 -0.29 16.91 7.13
CA PRO A 97 -0.90 15.86 6.32
C PRO A 97 -1.94 16.44 5.37
N LEU A 98 -2.07 15.84 4.18
CA LEU A 98 -3.13 16.20 3.26
C LEU A 98 -4.47 15.65 3.74
N ARG A 99 -5.54 16.39 3.42
CA ARG A 99 -6.93 15.96 3.58
C ARG A 99 -7.65 16.05 2.25
N LEU A 100 -8.31 14.97 1.84
CA LEU A 100 -9.19 14.94 0.68
C LEU A 100 -10.61 15.29 1.14
N VAL A 101 -11.25 16.24 0.46
CA VAL A 101 -12.66 16.59 0.70
C VAL A 101 -13.43 16.43 -0.61
N ILE A 102 -14.23 15.38 -0.71
CA ILE A 102 -15.18 15.17 -1.81
C ILE A 102 -16.44 15.98 -1.50
N LYS A 103 -16.80 16.90 -2.37
CA LYS A 103 -18.09 17.61 -2.34
C LYS A 103 -18.99 17.03 -3.44
N LEU A 104 -20.07 16.38 -3.05
CA LEU A 104 -20.95 15.67 -3.99
C LEU A 104 -21.72 16.65 -4.88
N SER A 105 -22.26 17.72 -4.31
CA SER A 105 -22.94 18.85 -4.97
C SER A 105 -22.09 19.51 -6.06
N GLU A 106 -20.81 19.73 -5.77
CA GLU A 106 -19.86 20.32 -6.73
C GLU A 106 -19.27 19.29 -7.71
N ARG A 107 -19.38 17.98 -7.42
CA ARG A 107 -18.76 16.87 -8.16
C ARG A 107 -17.24 17.07 -8.30
N ARG A 108 -16.60 17.43 -7.19
CA ARG A 108 -15.16 17.70 -7.11
C ARG A 108 -14.54 17.10 -5.84
N VAL A 109 -13.28 16.69 -5.95
CA VAL A 109 -12.41 16.43 -4.79
C VAL A 109 -11.44 17.59 -4.62
N TYR A 110 -11.35 18.10 -3.41
CA TYR A 110 -10.43 19.16 -3.00
C TYR A 110 -9.30 18.56 -2.16
N ILE A 111 -8.06 18.90 -2.49
CA ILE A 111 -6.86 18.45 -1.78
C ILE A 111 -6.42 19.62 -0.89
N TYR A 112 -6.65 19.49 0.40
CA TYR A 112 -6.26 20.48 1.41
C TYR A 112 -4.87 20.17 1.97
N LYS A 113 -4.03 21.20 2.14
CA LYS A 113 -2.88 21.18 3.05
C LYS A 113 -3.13 22.23 4.13
N LYS A 114 -3.27 21.79 5.38
CA LYS A 114 -3.91 22.61 6.45
C LYS A 114 -5.30 23.07 5.97
N GLU A 115 -5.63 24.35 6.14
CA GLU A 115 -6.90 24.95 5.69
C GLU A 115 -6.87 25.55 4.28
N GLN A 116 -5.77 25.36 3.53
CA GLN A 116 -5.64 25.87 2.16
C GLN A 116 -5.87 24.76 1.13
N VAL A 117 -6.66 25.05 0.10
CA VAL A 117 -6.81 24.18 -1.08
C VAL A 117 -5.52 24.23 -1.89
N LYS A 118 -4.79 23.13 -1.94
CA LYS A 118 -3.58 22.95 -2.77
C LYS A 118 -3.96 22.77 -4.25
N THR A 119 -4.97 21.95 -4.52
CA THR A 119 -5.53 21.70 -5.86
C THR A 119 -6.90 21.02 -5.75
N SER A 120 -7.61 20.84 -6.86
CA SER A 120 -8.88 20.09 -6.92
C SER A 120 -9.16 19.51 -8.29
N PHE A 121 -9.81 18.34 -8.33
CA PHE A 121 -10.12 17.60 -9.55
C PHE A 121 -11.64 17.39 -9.70
N PRO A 122 -12.18 17.42 -10.93
CA PRO A 122 -13.56 17.00 -11.19
C PRO A 122 -13.68 15.47 -11.03
N VAL A 123 -14.83 15.00 -10.55
CA VAL A 123 -15.08 13.57 -10.32
C VAL A 123 -16.47 13.14 -10.82
N ALA A 124 -16.62 11.87 -11.21
CA ALA A 124 -17.93 11.23 -11.23
C ALA A 124 -18.23 10.69 -9.83
N ILE A 125 -19.51 10.73 -9.43
CA ILE A 125 -19.97 10.23 -8.13
C ILE A 125 -21.05 9.16 -8.31
N GLY A 126 -21.48 8.57 -7.20
CA GLY A 126 -22.62 7.67 -7.13
C GLY A 126 -23.87 8.28 -7.76
N ARG A 127 -24.58 7.49 -8.57
CA ARG A 127 -25.93 7.85 -9.07
C ARG A 127 -26.97 7.67 -7.96
N SER A 128 -28.18 8.19 -8.17
CA SER A 128 -29.27 7.99 -7.20
C SER A 128 -29.58 6.50 -6.99
N GLY A 129 -29.76 6.10 -5.74
CA GLY A 129 -29.85 4.70 -5.29
C GLY A 129 -28.51 3.98 -5.17
N TRP A 130 -27.41 4.66 -5.46
CA TRP A 130 -26.03 4.19 -5.39
C TRP A 130 -25.09 5.33 -4.94
N GLU A 131 -25.56 6.12 -3.98
CA GLU A 131 -24.89 7.32 -3.49
C GLU A 131 -23.47 7.02 -2.98
N THR A 132 -22.51 7.90 -3.24
CA THR A 132 -21.19 7.84 -2.59
C THR A 132 -21.38 8.09 -1.09
N PRO A 133 -20.97 7.16 -0.20
CA PRO A 133 -21.24 7.29 1.24
C PRO A 133 -20.65 8.58 1.84
N THR A 134 -21.49 9.38 2.51
CA THR A 134 -21.06 10.59 3.23
C THR A 134 -20.45 10.22 4.58
N GLY A 135 -19.34 10.85 4.95
CA GLY A 135 -18.68 10.58 6.23
C GLY A 135 -17.21 11.00 6.27
N LYS A 136 -16.52 10.55 7.32
CA LYS A 136 -15.08 10.72 7.52
C LYS A 136 -14.40 9.36 7.52
N TYR A 137 -13.38 9.24 6.69
CA TYR A 137 -12.67 8.01 6.38
C TYR A 137 -11.17 8.28 6.26
N THR A 138 -10.40 7.23 5.99
CA THR A 138 -8.99 7.30 5.60
C THR A 138 -8.75 6.42 4.38
N VAL A 139 -7.69 6.70 3.63
CA VAL A 139 -7.23 5.77 2.58
C VAL A 139 -6.78 4.46 3.23
N ILE A 140 -7.41 3.35 2.85
CA ILE A 140 -7.17 2.00 3.38
C ILE A 140 -6.43 1.08 2.38
N GLN A 141 -6.46 1.41 1.09
CA GLN A 141 -5.83 0.61 0.04
C GLN A 141 -5.37 1.49 -1.12
N MET A 142 -4.22 1.18 -1.69
CA MET A 142 -3.68 1.85 -2.88
C MET A 142 -3.08 0.80 -3.82
N GLN A 143 -3.37 0.89 -5.12
CA GLN A 143 -2.84 -0.01 -6.14
C GLN A 143 -2.51 0.74 -7.45
N HIS A 144 -1.30 0.52 -7.95
CA HIS A 144 -0.93 0.85 -9.34
C HIS A 144 -1.54 -0.19 -10.27
N ASP A 145 -2.08 0.27 -11.41
CA ASP A 145 -2.48 -0.56 -12.54
C ASP A 145 -3.33 -1.77 -12.08
N PRO A 146 -4.50 -1.52 -11.46
CA PRO A 146 -5.31 -2.54 -10.81
C PRO A 146 -5.95 -3.51 -11.81
N ILE A 147 -6.02 -4.80 -11.45
CA ILE A 147 -6.92 -5.74 -12.13
C ILE A 147 -8.35 -5.42 -11.69
N TRP A 148 -9.28 -5.31 -12.63
CA TRP A 148 -10.70 -5.18 -12.30
C TRP A 148 -11.39 -6.54 -12.36
N GLN A 149 -12.27 -6.80 -11.40
CA GLN A 149 -13.13 -7.98 -11.41
C GLN A 149 -14.59 -7.57 -11.66
N HIS A 150 -15.23 -8.21 -12.65
CA HIS A 150 -16.64 -7.99 -12.95
C HIS A 150 -17.53 -8.55 -11.83
N PRO A 151 -18.36 -7.73 -11.16
CA PRO A 151 -18.99 -8.09 -9.88
C PRO A 151 -20.01 -9.25 -9.98
N PHE A 152 -20.54 -9.54 -11.16
CA PHE A 152 -21.56 -10.59 -11.36
C PHE A 152 -21.03 -11.85 -12.05
N THR A 153 -19.88 -11.79 -12.72
CA THR A 153 -19.33 -12.91 -13.52
C THR A 153 -17.98 -13.39 -13.02
N GLY A 154 -17.31 -12.62 -12.16
CA GLY A 154 -15.97 -12.90 -11.67
C GLY A 154 -14.86 -12.71 -12.71
N GLU A 155 -15.21 -12.28 -13.93
CA GLU A 155 -14.26 -12.03 -15.04
C GLU A 155 -13.20 -11.01 -14.63
N LEU A 156 -11.94 -11.31 -14.92
CA LEU A 156 -10.80 -10.44 -14.61
C LEU A 156 -10.36 -9.68 -15.86
N VAL A 157 -10.51 -8.35 -15.83
CA VAL A 157 -9.98 -7.46 -16.85
C VAL A 157 -8.59 -6.99 -16.39
N PRO A 158 -7.51 -7.29 -17.14
CA PRO A 158 -6.16 -6.88 -16.78
C PRO A 158 -5.99 -5.36 -16.91
N PRO A 159 -4.86 -4.78 -16.44
CA PRO A 159 -4.59 -3.36 -16.60
C PRO A 159 -4.43 -3.01 -18.07
N GLY A 160 -4.99 -1.88 -18.50
CA GLY A 160 -5.00 -1.47 -19.90
C GLY A 160 -6.02 -0.36 -20.19
N SER A 161 -6.18 0.00 -21.46
CA SER A 161 -7.12 1.05 -21.91
C SER A 161 -8.56 0.77 -21.55
N ASP A 162 -8.96 -0.50 -21.46
CA ASP A 162 -10.36 -0.90 -21.36
C ASP A 162 -10.76 -1.25 -19.91
N ASN A 163 -9.79 -1.19 -18.98
CA ASN A 163 -9.99 -1.53 -17.58
C ASN A 163 -10.89 -0.49 -16.88
N PRO A 164 -12.04 -0.89 -16.28
CA PRO A 164 -12.98 0.06 -15.66
C PRO A 164 -12.43 0.87 -14.47
N LEU A 165 -11.35 0.41 -13.82
CA LEU A 165 -10.64 1.13 -12.75
C LEU A 165 -9.55 2.07 -13.26
N GLY A 166 -9.22 2.01 -14.56
CA GLY A 166 -8.17 2.81 -15.16
C GLY A 166 -6.80 2.57 -14.53
N ALA A 167 -5.99 3.63 -14.44
CA ALA A 167 -4.59 3.54 -14.07
C ALA A 167 -4.31 3.32 -12.56
N ARG A 168 -5.21 3.73 -11.66
CA ARG A 168 -4.95 3.72 -10.20
C ARG A 168 -6.21 3.43 -9.41
N TRP A 169 -6.06 2.78 -8.27
CA TRP A 169 -7.11 2.57 -7.27
C TRP A 169 -6.67 3.13 -5.90
N ILE A 170 -7.56 3.87 -5.23
CA ILE A 170 -7.36 4.43 -3.89
C ILE A 170 -8.65 4.19 -3.08
N GLY A 171 -8.72 3.03 -2.41
CA GLY A 171 -9.85 2.63 -1.57
C GLY A 171 -9.87 3.41 -0.25
N PHE A 172 -11.05 3.88 0.18
CA PHE A 172 -11.24 4.58 1.46
C PHE A 172 -12.44 4.11 2.29
N TRP A 173 -13.35 3.31 1.73
CA TRP A 173 -14.51 2.79 2.46
C TRP A 173 -14.83 1.35 2.04
N THR A 174 -15.37 0.56 2.97
CA THR A 174 -15.88 -0.79 2.74
C THR A 174 -16.95 -1.17 3.77
N ASP A 175 -17.87 -2.04 3.40
CA ASP A 175 -18.80 -2.75 4.30
C ASP A 175 -18.34 -4.20 4.60
N GLY A 176 -17.14 -4.57 4.14
CA GLY A 176 -16.58 -5.93 4.20
C GLY A 176 -16.86 -6.79 2.95
N THR A 177 -17.78 -6.36 2.08
CA THR A 177 -18.10 -7.02 0.79
C THR A 177 -17.78 -6.12 -0.39
N ASN A 178 -18.25 -4.87 -0.32
CA ASN A 178 -18.07 -3.83 -1.32
C ASN A 178 -16.93 -2.90 -0.91
N TYR A 179 -16.27 -2.29 -1.90
CA TYR A 179 -15.23 -1.28 -1.68
C TYR A 179 -15.54 -0.03 -2.49
N ILE A 180 -15.38 1.13 -1.86
CA ILE A 180 -15.54 2.44 -2.46
C ILE A 180 -14.21 3.19 -2.38
N GLY A 181 -13.82 3.78 -3.50
CA GLY A 181 -12.53 4.43 -3.66
C GLY A 181 -12.52 5.45 -4.80
N PHE A 182 -11.41 6.18 -4.90
CA PHE A 182 -11.07 6.93 -6.10
C PHE A 182 -10.46 5.97 -7.11
N HIS A 183 -10.85 6.11 -8.38
CA HIS A 183 -10.21 5.35 -9.46
C HIS A 183 -10.22 6.10 -10.79
N GLY A 184 -9.32 5.70 -11.69
CA GLY A 184 -9.31 6.20 -13.06
C GLY A 184 -10.50 5.65 -13.86
N THR A 185 -10.79 6.18 -15.03
CA THR A 185 -11.81 5.57 -15.90
C THR A 185 -11.48 5.77 -17.38
N PRO A 186 -11.77 4.79 -18.24
CA PRO A 186 -11.70 4.96 -19.69
C PRO A 186 -12.90 5.74 -20.23
N ASN A 187 -14.02 5.77 -19.51
CA ASN A 187 -15.18 6.59 -19.86
C ASN A 187 -15.00 8.02 -19.32
N GLU A 188 -14.13 8.79 -19.96
CA GLU A 188 -13.85 10.20 -19.63
C GLU A 188 -15.13 11.06 -19.56
N ALA A 189 -16.13 10.78 -20.42
CA ALA A 189 -17.42 11.48 -20.44
C ALA A 189 -18.27 11.29 -19.17
N SER A 190 -17.95 10.30 -18.32
CA SER A 190 -18.64 10.12 -17.03
C SER A 190 -18.16 11.08 -15.94
N VAL A 191 -16.99 11.70 -16.09
CA VAL A 191 -16.43 12.62 -15.08
C VAL A 191 -17.26 13.90 -15.02
N GLY A 192 -17.64 14.33 -13.80
CA GLY A 192 -18.59 15.42 -13.59
C GLY A 192 -20.07 14.99 -13.63
N GLN A 193 -20.36 13.69 -13.64
CA GLN A 193 -21.74 13.14 -13.62
C GLN A 193 -22.00 12.20 -12.43
N PRO A 194 -23.26 12.10 -11.95
CA PRO A 194 -23.70 11.06 -11.03
C PRO A 194 -23.91 9.75 -11.83
N ALA A 195 -22.85 8.96 -11.99
CA ALA A 195 -22.77 7.89 -13.00
C ALA A 195 -22.11 6.58 -12.51
N SER A 196 -21.70 6.49 -11.25
CA SER A 196 -21.07 5.28 -10.68
C SER A 196 -22.00 4.53 -9.73
N HIS A 197 -21.56 3.34 -9.30
CA HIS A 197 -22.17 2.58 -8.21
C HIS A 197 -21.52 2.95 -6.85
N GLY A 198 -21.43 4.25 -6.55
CA GLY A 198 -20.83 4.81 -5.34
C GLY A 198 -19.36 5.25 -5.48
N CYS A 199 -18.54 4.57 -6.29
CA CYS A 199 -17.12 4.91 -6.48
C CYS A 199 -16.88 6.29 -7.09
N VAL A 200 -15.73 6.90 -6.79
CA VAL A 200 -15.37 8.24 -7.24
C VAL A 200 -14.47 8.14 -8.47
N ARG A 201 -15.04 8.33 -9.68
CA ARG A 201 -14.26 8.20 -10.93
C ARG A 201 -13.56 9.50 -11.27
N MET A 202 -12.34 9.40 -11.77
CA MET A 202 -11.48 10.51 -12.15
C MET A 202 -10.91 10.27 -13.55
N TYR A 203 -10.46 11.34 -14.21
CA TYR A 203 -9.59 11.19 -15.38
C TYR A 203 -8.30 10.45 -14.97
N ASN A 204 -7.76 9.59 -15.83
CA ASN A 204 -6.56 8.82 -15.51
C ASN A 204 -5.36 9.71 -15.10
N ARG A 205 -5.17 10.84 -15.80
CA ARG A 205 -4.17 11.87 -15.45
C ARG A 205 -4.35 12.49 -14.07
N ASP A 206 -5.58 12.55 -13.55
CA ASP A 206 -5.90 13.21 -12.28
C ASP A 206 -5.79 12.21 -11.12
N VAL A 207 -6.22 10.95 -11.31
CA VAL A 207 -6.02 9.92 -10.28
C VAL A 207 -4.55 9.57 -10.11
N ILE A 208 -3.74 9.60 -11.17
CA ILE A 208 -2.28 9.43 -11.07
C ILE A 208 -1.69 10.53 -10.19
N GLN A 209 -2.00 11.80 -10.46
CA GLN A 209 -1.53 12.91 -9.61
C GLN A 209 -2.02 12.80 -8.16
N LEU A 210 -3.27 12.38 -7.95
CA LEU A 210 -3.81 12.14 -6.61
C LEU A 210 -3.04 11.03 -5.89
N PHE A 211 -2.74 9.93 -6.58
CA PHE A 211 -2.03 8.78 -6.05
C PHE A 211 -0.63 9.16 -5.55
N GLU A 212 0.15 9.91 -6.34
CA GLU A 212 1.48 10.38 -5.94
C GLU A 212 1.47 11.42 -4.79
N MET A 213 0.30 11.99 -4.45
CA MET A 213 0.15 12.96 -3.36
C MET A 213 -0.30 12.35 -2.03
N VAL A 214 -0.90 11.15 -2.03
CA VAL A 214 -1.55 10.57 -0.85
C VAL A 214 -0.87 9.27 -0.40
N GLN A 215 -1.23 8.81 0.78
CA GLN A 215 -0.73 7.58 1.37
C GLN A 215 -1.83 6.87 2.15
N ILE A 216 -1.61 5.61 2.52
CA ILE A 216 -2.45 4.92 3.51
C ILE A 216 -2.54 5.79 4.77
N GLY A 217 -3.76 5.95 5.29
CA GLY A 217 -4.06 6.83 6.41
C GLY A 217 -4.38 8.29 6.05
N THR A 218 -4.20 8.75 4.80
CA THR A 218 -4.65 10.09 4.37
C THR A 218 -6.16 10.25 4.61
N THR A 219 -6.57 11.33 5.28
CA THR A 219 -7.98 11.61 5.60
C THR A 219 -8.79 11.85 4.34
N VAL A 220 -9.96 11.22 4.25
CA VAL A 220 -10.96 11.43 3.21
C VAL A 220 -12.29 11.83 3.87
N GLU A 221 -12.85 12.96 3.46
CA GLU A 221 -14.11 13.49 3.98
C GLU A 221 -15.08 13.64 2.81
N VAL A 222 -16.26 13.03 2.90
CA VAL A 222 -17.31 13.08 1.88
C VAL A 222 -18.48 13.89 2.42
N VAL A 223 -18.73 15.04 1.81
CA VAL A 223 -19.80 15.98 2.19
C VAL A 223 -20.79 16.18 1.03
N PRO A 224 -22.06 16.53 1.34
CA PRO A 224 -23.11 16.78 0.34
C PRO A 224 -22.77 17.78 -0.76
#